data_AF-A0A1J4RUA5-F1
#
_entry.id   AF-A0A1J4RUA5-F1
#
_cell.length_a   1.000
_cell.length_b   1.000
_cell.length_c   1.000
_cell.angle_alpha   90.00
_cell.angle_beta   90.00
_cell.angle_gamma   90.00
#
_symmetry.space_group_name_H-M   'P 1'
#
loop_
_entity.id
_entity.type
_entity.pdbx_description
1 polymer ?
#
loop_
_entity_poly.entity_id
_entity_poly.type
_entity_poly.pdbx_seq_one_letter_code
_entity_poly.pdbx_strand_id
1 'polypeptide(L)'
;MLNLSSNPLFWPNQGNFNMDKNKSNIFIGGGIATKTEFSQAVPFDILGFLLSAEFTKRQIPGSKVFLLIADQHAWLANNFDREKCQKTADNLHQTILTIIKKFQLQDWQVFLASQVFPNALPQSYEELEKRDVTHFFNQHNCGLKIGWSASMAENQHKTDESHFDQQLNIPIQSIFTKPGVTSNPKKPFESPYICTNPATRITVDKSSISKWRVNPAVKNHLNRITMLFEQLIETFPNKTPLEVKVKKIISKIIC
;
A
#
# COMPACT_ATOMS: atom_id res chain seq x y z
N MET A 1 0.19 22.45 -6.46
CA MET A 1 1.35 21.86 -5.75
C MET A 1 0.79 20.92 -4.69
N LEU A 2 1.28 19.68 -4.60
CA LEU A 2 0.77 18.69 -3.64
C LEU A 2 1.18 19.07 -2.22
N ASN A 3 0.22 19.23 -1.31
CA ASN A 3 0.47 19.45 0.11
C ASN A 3 0.50 18.12 0.86
N LEU A 4 1.59 17.36 0.67
CA LEU A 4 1.77 16.05 1.33
C LEU A 4 1.91 16.15 2.85
N SER A 5 2.30 17.31 3.39
CA SER A 5 2.57 17.52 4.81
C SER A 5 1.36 17.29 5.72
N SER A 6 0.14 17.41 5.18
CA SER A 6 -1.10 17.19 5.94
C SER A 6 -1.51 15.72 6.02
N ASN A 7 -0.88 14.83 5.25
CA ASN A 7 -1.06 13.40 5.42
C ASN A 7 0.06 12.85 6.35
N PRO A 8 -0.29 12.37 7.56
CA PRO A 8 0.70 11.94 8.55
C PRO A 8 1.46 10.66 8.17
N LEU A 9 1.02 9.96 7.13
CA LEU A 9 1.65 8.74 6.62
C LEU A 9 2.74 9.02 5.61
N PHE A 10 2.79 10.20 4.98
CA PHE A 10 3.94 10.56 4.14
C PHE A 10 5.16 10.89 4.99
N TRP A 11 6.35 10.63 4.44
CA TRP A 11 7.57 11.25 4.93
C TRP A 11 7.54 12.76 4.66
N PRO A 12 8.11 13.59 5.56
CA PRO A 12 8.26 15.02 5.28
C PRO A 12 9.30 15.25 4.17
N ASN A 13 9.26 16.42 3.55
CA ASN A 13 10.31 16.93 2.64
C ASN A 13 10.60 16.07 1.40
N GLN A 14 9.59 15.43 0.80
CA GLN A 14 9.74 14.61 -0.42
C GLN A 14 9.91 15.43 -1.73
N GLY A 15 10.29 16.70 -1.62
CA GLY A 15 10.53 17.60 -2.74
C GLY A 15 9.26 18.17 -3.40
N ASN A 16 9.47 18.90 -4.49
CA ASN A 16 8.41 19.44 -5.33
C ASN A 16 8.02 18.44 -6.42
N PHE A 17 6.73 18.39 -6.73
CA PHE A 17 6.18 17.50 -7.74
C PHE A 17 5.88 18.27 -9.01
N ASN A 18 6.54 17.88 -10.11
CA ASN A 18 6.29 18.45 -11.43
C ASN A 18 5.76 17.33 -12.33
N MET A 19 4.48 17.03 -12.16
CA MET A 19 3.81 16.03 -12.99
C MET A 19 3.50 16.60 -14.36
N ASP A 20 3.75 15.82 -15.40
CA ASP A 20 3.21 16.08 -16.73
C ASP A 20 1.67 16.15 -16.65
N LYS A 21 1.10 17.23 -17.19
CA LYS A 21 -0.34 17.47 -17.20
C LYS A 21 -1.10 16.35 -17.94
N ASN A 22 -0.45 15.67 -18.88
CA ASN A 22 -1.03 14.54 -19.61
C ASN A 22 -0.86 13.20 -18.87
N LYS A 23 -0.12 13.17 -17.75
CA LYS A 23 0.14 11.99 -16.92
C LYS A 23 -0.32 12.25 -15.48
N SER A 24 -1.61 12.54 -15.30
CA SER A 24 -2.16 12.93 -14.00
C SER A 24 -2.53 11.74 -13.09
N ASN A 25 -2.52 10.51 -13.59
CA ASN A 25 -2.98 9.36 -12.82
C ASN A 25 -1.91 8.84 -11.86
N ILE A 26 -2.40 8.10 -10.86
CA ILE A 26 -1.59 7.57 -9.75
C ILE A 26 -1.49 6.06 -9.90
N PHE A 27 -0.27 5.54 -9.84
CA PHE A 27 0.03 4.11 -9.78
C PHE A 27 0.44 3.71 -8.35
N ILE A 28 -0.07 2.58 -7.87
CA ILE A 28 0.40 1.95 -6.63
C ILE A 28 0.53 0.43 -6.80
N GLY A 29 1.57 -0.15 -6.20
CA GLY A 29 1.82 -1.59 -6.19
C GLY A 29 1.41 -2.23 -4.86
N GLY A 30 0.92 -3.47 -4.92
CA GLY A 30 0.63 -4.31 -3.76
C GLY A 30 1.23 -5.70 -3.91
N GLY A 31 2.27 -6.01 -3.17
CA GLY A 31 2.87 -7.35 -3.10
C GLY A 31 2.08 -8.33 -2.22
N ILE A 32 2.27 -9.62 -2.47
CA ILE A 32 1.63 -10.71 -1.70
C ILE A 32 2.62 -11.55 -0.88
N ALA A 33 3.92 -11.30 -1.06
CA ALA A 33 5.00 -12.01 -0.41
C ALA A 33 6.23 -11.11 -0.31
N THR A 34 7.04 -11.34 0.71
CA THR A 34 8.43 -10.89 0.73
C THR A 34 9.27 -11.81 -0.17
N LYS A 35 10.58 -11.59 -0.24
CA LYS A 35 11.49 -12.51 -0.94
C LYS A 35 11.38 -13.98 -0.47
N THR A 36 11.05 -14.20 0.81
CA THR A 36 11.14 -15.53 1.44
C THR A 36 9.89 -15.98 2.17
N GLU A 37 8.89 -15.11 2.35
CA GLU A 37 7.68 -15.42 3.12
C GLU A 37 6.43 -14.87 2.44
N PHE A 38 5.36 -15.67 2.37
CA PHE A 38 4.03 -15.20 1.99
C PHE A 38 3.43 -14.27 3.04
N SER A 39 2.62 -13.32 2.58
CA SER A 39 1.65 -12.66 3.46
C SER A 39 0.66 -13.71 3.98
N GLN A 40 0.47 -13.74 5.30
CA GLN A 40 -0.45 -14.66 5.97
C GLN A 40 -1.82 -14.03 6.25
N ALA A 41 -1.91 -12.70 6.19
CA ALA A 41 -3.14 -11.93 6.40
C ALA A 41 -3.05 -10.56 5.72
N VAL A 42 -4.18 -9.85 5.58
CA VAL A 42 -4.16 -8.46 5.13
C VAL A 42 -3.99 -7.55 6.35
N PRO A 43 -2.87 -6.83 6.50
CA PRO A 43 -2.65 -5.92 7.63
C PRO A 43 -3.59 -4.70 7.52
N PHE A 44 -4.00 -4.12 8.65
CA PHE A 44 -4.81 -2.90 8.68
C PHE A 44 -4.07 -1.69 8.07
N ASP A 45 -2.74 -1.75 8.02
CA ASP A 45 -1.86 -0.76 7.40
C ASP A 45 -2.20 -0.47 5.93
N ILE A 46 -2.81 -1.44 5.22
CA ILE A 46 -3.23 -1.26 3.81
C ILE A 46 -4.22 -0.11 3.67
N LEU A 47 -5.05 0.12 4.68
CA LEU A 47 -5.98 1.24 4.69
C LEU A 47 -5.23 2.57 4.64
N GLY A 48 -4.16 2.71 5.44
CA GLY A 48 -3.33 3.91 5.43
C GLY A 48 -2.69 4.17 4.07
N PHE A 49 -2.26 3.10 3.40
CA PHE A 49 -1.67 3.18 2.05
C PHE A 49 -2.71 3.62 1.01
N LEU A 50 -3.90 2.99 1.00
CA LEU A 50 -5.00 3.33 0.11
C LEU A 50 -5.48 4.77 0.32
N LEU A 51 -5.65 5.18 1.59
CA LEU A 51 -6.06 6.55 1.93
C LEU A 51 -5.00 7.59 1.57
N SER A 52 -3.72 7.22 1.56
CA SER A 52 -2.65 8.12 1.10
C SER A 52 -2.71 8.36 -0.40
N ALA A 53 -3.08 7.34 -1.18
CA ALA A 53 -3.37 7.51 -2.60
C ALA A 53 -4.63 8.33 -2.84
N GLU A 54 -5.71 8.08 -2.09
CA GLU A 54 -6.93 8.88 -2.17
C GLU A 54 -6.68 10.36 -1.82
N PHE A 55 -5.92 10.61 -0.74
CA PHE A 55 -5.52 11.96 -0.33
C PHE A 55 -4.78 12.71 -1.45
N THR A 56 -3.91 12.01 -2.17
CA THR A 56 -3.13 12.57 -3.27
C THR A 56 -4.00 12.80 -4.50
N LYS A 57 -4.85 11.83 -4.84
CA LYS A 57 -5.82 11.92 -5.94
C LYS A 57 -6.73 13.14 -5.81
N ARG A 58 -7.25 13.41 -4.60
CA ARG A 58 -8.11 14.59 -4.33
C ARG A 58 -7.43 15.95 -4.58
N GLN A 59 -6.11 15.98 -4.68
CA GLN A 59 -5.33 17.20 -4.99
C GLN A 59 -4.97 17.31 -6.47
N ILE A 60 -5.28 16.30 -7.29
CA ILE A 60 -4.98 16.26 -8.71
C ILE A 60 -6.32 16.12 -9.46
N PRO A 61 -6.91 17.22 -9.93
CA PRO A 61 -8.21 17.19 -10.60
C PRO A 61 -8.27 16.18 -11.75
N GLY A 62 -9.31 15.35 -11.76
CA GLY A 62 -9.55 14.34 -12.79
C GLY A 62 -8.62 13.12 -12.77
N SER A 63 -7.73 13.02 -11.78
CA SER A 63 -6.86 11.84 -11.63
C SER A 63 -7.64 10.60 -11.19
N LYS A 64 -7.14 9.44 -11.62
CA LYS A 64 -7.58 8.11 -11.19
C LYS A 64 -6.45 7.41 -10.44
N VAL A 65 -6.81 6.42 -9.62
CA VAL A 65 -5.84 5.54 -8.95
C VAL A 65 -5.89 4.16 -9.58
N PHE A 66 -4.74 3.66 -9.99
CA PHE A 66 -4.53 2.32 -10.52
C PHE A 66 -3.68 1.52 -9.53
N LEU A 67 -4.26 0.49 -8.93
CA LEU A 67 -3.57 -0.45 -8.06
C LEU A 67 -3.28 -1.74 -8.79
N LEU A 68 -2.02 -2.17 -8.79
CA LEU A 68 -1.63 -3.49 -9.28
C LEU A 68 -1.23 -4.38 -8.11
N ILE A 69 -1.89 -5.53 -7.96
CA ILE A 69 -1.44 -6.60 -7.10
C ILE A 69 -0.40 -7.42 -7.85
N ALA A 70 0.85 -7.35 -7.39
CA ALA A 70 2.04 -7.94 -7.99
C ALA A 70 2.15 -9.44 -7.67
N ASP A 71 1.08 -10.20 -7.95
CA ASP A 71 0.99 -11.63 -7.66
C ASP A 71 2.08 -12.43 -8.39
N GLN A 72 2.33 -12.08 -9.66
CA GLN A 72 3.37 -12.65 -10.49
C GLN A 72 4.78 -12.52 -9.93
N HIS A 73 5.09 -11.46 -9.17
CA HIS A 73 6.43 -11.28 -8.62
C HIS A 73 6.81 -12.43 -7.68
N ALA A 74 5.83 -12.95 -6.93
CA ALA A 74 6.05 -14.05 -6.02
C ALA A 74 6.45 -15.34 -6.74
N TRP A 75 5.74 -15.74 -7.82
CA TRP A 75 6.08 -17.01 -8.48
C TRP A 75 7.11 -16.88 -9.60
N LEU A 76 7.21 -15.74 -10.29
CA LEU A 76 8.16 -15.54 -11.38
C LEU A 76 9.58 -15.21 -10.88
N ALA A 77 9.70 -14.40 -9.82
CA ALA A 77 11.01 -13.97 -9.30
C ALA A 77 11.44 -14.75 -8.05
N ASN A 78 10.48 -15.09 -7.17
CA ASN A 78 10.80 -15.72 -5.87
C ASN A 78 10.49 -17.23 -5.83
N ASN A 79 10.07 -17.84 -6.94
CA ASN A 79 9.78 -19.28 -7.07
C ASN A 79 8.73 -19.81 -6.07
N PHE A 80 7.79 -18.97 -5.65
CA PHE A 80 6.65 -19.42 -4.87
C PHE A 80 5.65 -20.24 -5.71
N ASP A 81 4.90 -21.11 -5.04
CA ASP A 81 3.81 -21.87 -5.66
C ASP A 81 2.73 -20.94 -6.24
N ARG A 82 2.36 -21.16 -7.51
CA ARG A 82 1.45 -20.28 -8.26
C ARG A 82 0.03 -20.30 -7.70
N GLU A 83 -0.50 -21.47 -7.34
CA GLU A 83 -1.87 -21.60 -6.82
C GLU A 83 -2.00 -20.84 -5.50
N LYS A 84 -1.02 -21.01 -4.61
CA LYS A 84 -0.94 -20.28 -3.35
C LYS A 84 -0.80 -18.77 -3.57
N CYS A 85 -0.02 -18.34 -4.56
CA CYS A 85 0.08 -16.93 -4.91
C CYS A 85 -1.26 -16.34 -5.35
N GLN A 86 -1.98 -17.03 -6.24
CA GLN A 86 -3.31 -16.62 -6.71
C GLN A 86 -4.29 -16.50 -5.55
N LYS A 87 -4.34 -17.49 -4.65
CA LYS A 87 -5.21 -17.43 -3.46
C LYS A 87 -4.90 -16.24 -2.55
N THR A 88 -3.62 -15.96 -2.30
CA THR A 88 -3.21 -14.81 -1.48
C THR A 88 -3.55 -13.49 -2.18
N ALA A 89 -3.33 -13.41 -3.49
CA ALA A 89 -3.68 -12.25 -4.30
C ALA A 89 -5.19 -11.99 -4.33
N ASP A 90 -6.01 -13.02 -4.49
CA ASP A 90 -7.46 -12.93 -4.46
C ASP A 90 -7.96 -12.41 -3.11
N ASN A 91 -7.38 -12.90 -2.01
CA ASN A 91 -7.73 -12.40 -0.68
C ASN A 91 -7.40 -10.89 -0.51
N LEU A 92 -6.21 -10.47 -0.95
CA LEU A 92 -5.83 -9.05 -0.95
C LEU A 92 -6.76 -8.23 -1.86
N HIS A 93 -7.04 -8.72 -3.06
CA HIS A 93 -7.90 -8.08 -4.05
C HIS A 93 -9.31 -7.85 -3.51
N GLN A 94 -9.95 -8.88 -2.97
CA GLN A 94 -11.29 -8.77 -2.38
C GLN A 94 -11.32 -7.81 -1.20
N THR A 95 -10.28 -7.81 -0.36
CA THR A 95 -10.18 -6.87 0.76
C THR A 95 -10.09 -5.42 0.26
N ILE A 96 -9.25 -5.16 -0.74
CA ILE A 96 -9.08 -3.82 -1.33
C ILE A 96 -10.37 -3.34 -1.99
N LEU A 97 -11.01 -4.17 -2.82
CA LEU A 97 -12.29 -3.84 -3.45
C LEU A 97 -13.38 -3.54 -2.41
N THR A 98 -13.39 -4.29 -1.31
CA THR A 98 -14.33 -4.06 -0.21
C THR A 98 -14.07 -2.72 0.48
N ILE A 99 -12.80 -2.37 0.75
CA ILE A 99 -12.42 -1.06 1.30
C ILE A 99 -12.87 0.07 0.37
N ILE A 100 -12.55 -0.02 -0.94
CA ILE A 100 -12.94 0.96 -1.96
C ILE A 100 -14.47 1.15 -1.96
N LYS A 101 -15.23 0.05 -1.99
CA LYS A 101 -16.69 0.09 -2.01
C LYS A 101 -17.28 0.68 -0.72
N LYS A 102 -16.86 0.18 0.45
CA LYS A 102 -17.43 0.57 1.76
C LYS A 102 -17.11 2.02 2.12
N PHE A 103 -15.96 2.53 1.70
CA PHE A 103 -15.56 3.92 1.94
C PHE A 103 -15.76 4.83 0.73
N GLN A 104 -16.45 4.34 -0.31
CA GLN A 104 -16.85 5.09 -1.49
C GLN A 104 -15.67 5.82 -2.17
N LEU A 105 -14.53 5.15 -2.28
CA LEU A 105 -13.36 5.69 -2.96
C LEU A 105 -13.62 5.67 -4.48
N GLN A 106 -13.74 6.86 -5.08
CA GLN A 106 -14.10 7.00 -6.50
C GLN A 106 -12.89 6.90 -7.43
N ASP A 107 -13.09 6.51 -8.69
CA ASP A 107 -12.05 6.49 -9.72
C ASP A 107 -10.85 5.59 -9.39
N TRP A 108 -11.12 4.47 -8.74
CA TRP A 108 -10.15 3.41 -8.48
C TRP A 108 -10.31 2.26 -9.46
N GLN A 109 -9.18 1.72 -9.93
CA GLN A 109 -9.13 0.47 -10.69
C GLN A 109 -8.07 -0.44 -10.07
N VAL A 110 -8.41 -1.71 -9.86
CA VAL A 110 -7.54 -2.70 -9.23
C VAL A 110 -7.31 -3.85 -10.19
N PHE A 111 -6.05 -4.25 -10.36
CA PHE A 111 -5.61 -5.26 -11.30
C PHE A 111 -4.79 -6.33 -10.58
N LEU A 112 -4.80 -7.55 -11.12
CA LEU A 112 -3.79 -8.56 -10.82
C LEU A 112 -2.74 -8.57 -11.93
N ALA A 113 -1.45 -8.65 -11.59
CA ALA A 113 -0.40 -8.70 -12.61
C ALA A 113 -0.57 -9.92 -13.54
N SER A 114 -1.06 -11.04 -13.02
CA SER A 114 -1.41 -12.21 -13.83
C SER A 114 -2.53 -12.00 -14.84
N GLN A 115 -3.43 -11.04 -14.62
CA GLN A 115 -4.48 -10.69 -15.57
C GLN A 115 -3.98 -9.71 -16.63
N VAL A 116 -3.11 -8.77 -16.24
CA VAL A 116 -2.53 -7.77 -17.15
C VAL A 116 -1.48 -8.42 -18.06
N PHE A 117 -0.71 -9.38 -17.55
CA PHE A 117 0.40 -10.03 -18.27
C PHE A 117 0.26 -11.56 -18.27
N PRO A 118 -0.76 -12.13 -18.93
CA PRO A 118 -1.08 -13.57 -18.83
C PRO A 118 0.05 -14.50 -19.29
N ASN A 119 0.94 -14.02 -20.17
CA ASN A 119 2.02 -14.79 -20.78
C ASN A 119 3.41 -14.35 -20.30
N ALA A 120 3.51 -13.76 -19.11
CA ALA A 120 4.79 -13.34 -18.55
C ALA A 120 5.73 -14.54 -18.29
N LEU A 121 6.99 -14.36 -18.65
CA LEU A 121 8.07 -15.31 -18.37
C LEU A 121 8.76 -14.97 -17.05
N PRO A 122 9.49 -15.92 -16.42
CA PRO A 122 10.34 -15.62 -15.28
C PRO A 122 11.37 -14.53 -15.59
N GLN A 123 11.49 -13.56 -14.68
CA GLN A 123 12.35 -12.39 -14.78
C GLN A 123 12.81 -11.99 -13.38
N SER A 124 13.79 -11.08 -13.28
CA SER A 124 14.15 -10.53 -11.97
C SER A 124 13.00 -9.70 -11.38
N TYR A 125 13.01 -9.52 -10.06
CA TYR A 125 12.01 -8.68 -9.39
C TYR A 125 12.00 -7.26 -9.96
N GLU A 126 13.17 -6.70 -10.23
CA GLU A 126 13.38 -5.38 -10.80
C GLU A 126 12.83 -5.24 -12.22
N GLU A 127 13.00 -6.27 -13.06
CA GLU A 127 12.46 -6.30 -14.41
C GLU A 127 10.92 -6.35 -14.41
N LEU A 128 10.34 -7.11 -13.49
CA LEU A 128 8.88 -7.16 -13.31
C LEU A 128 8.34 -5.83 -12.79
N GLU A 129 9.00 -5.21 -11.81
CA GLU A 129 8.63 -3.88 -11.30
C GLU A 129 8.70 -2.82 -12.41
N LYS A 130 9.79 -2.81 -13.20
CA LYS A 130 9.94 -1.90 -14.33
C LYS A 130 8.86 -2.12 -15.39
N ARG A 131 8.53 -3.38 -15.72
CA ARG A 131 7.45 -3.75 -16.64
C ARG A 131 6.12 -3.17 -16.16
N ASP A 132 5.79 -3.37 -14.90
CA ASP A 132 4.53 -2.94 -14.29
C ASP A 132 4.42 -1.41 -14.34
N VAL A 133 5.42 -0.69 -13.84
CA VAL A 133 5.46 0.79 -13.86
C VAL A 133 5.37 1.33 -15.29
N THR A 134 6.13 0.75 -16.23
CA THR A 134 6.13 1.18 -17.63
C THR A 134 4.76 0.97 -18.30
N HIS A 135 4.09 -0.13 -17.99
CA HIS A 135 2.74 -0.40 -18.49
C HIS A 135 1.76 0.69 -18.03
N PHE A 136 1.71 0.99 -16.73
CA PHE A 136 0.78 2.00 -16.21
C PHE A 136 1.15 3.42 -16.63
N PHE A 137 2.43 3.73 -16.78
CA PHE A 137 2.86 5.01 -17.35
C PHE A 137 2.34 5.19 -18.78
N ASN A 138 2.52 4.17 -19.64
CA ASN A 138 2.17 4.26 -21.05
C ASN A 138 0.66 4.11 -21.33
N GLN A 139 0.02 3.11 -20.74
CA GLN A 139 -1.36 2.72 -21.05
C GLN A 139 -2.41 3.45 -20.21
N HIS A 140 -2.03 3.85 -18.99
CA HIS A 140 -2.95 4.45 -18.02
C HIS A 140 -2.61 5.88 -17.66
N ASN A 141 -1.65 6.51 -18.36
CA ASN A 141 -1.24 7.88 -18.11
C ASN A 141 -0.87 8.15 -16.63
N CYS A 142 -0.28 7.17 -15.96
CA CYS A 142 0.22 7.36 -14.60
C CYS A 142 1.50 8.19 -14.64
N GLY A 143 1.53 9.34 -13.97
CA GLY A 143 2.73 10.18 -13.82
C GLY A 143 3.24 10.26 -12.38
N LEU A 144 2.49 9.71 -11.43
CA LEU A 144 2.88 9.58 -10.04
C LEU A 144 2.78 8.13 -9.57
N LYS A 145 3.82 7.61 -8.94
CA LYS A 145 3.82 6.36 -8.18
C LYS A 145 3.77 6.67 -6.70
N ILE A 146 2.93 5.97 -5.95
CA ILE A 146 2.99 5.99 -4.49
C ILE A 146 3.50 4.64 -4.03
N GLY A 147 4.68 4.65 -3.43
CA GLY A 147 5.30 3.51 -2.79
C GLY A 147 5.39 3.68 -1.28
N TRP A 148 6.12 2.79 -0.62
CA TRP A 148 6.46 2.89 0.79
C TRP A 148 7.97 2.83 0.99
N SER A 149 8.45 3.48 2.05
CA SER A 149 9.87 3.43 2.41
C SER A 149 10.08 3.42 3.92
N ALA A 150 11.03 2.59 4.37
CA ALA A 150 11.41 2.47 5.78
C ALA A 150 12.16 3.71 6.28
N SER A 151 12.91 4.39 5.41
CA SER A 151 13.55 5.67 5.70
C SER A 151 13.85 6.47 4.44
N MET A 152 13.75 7.79 4.52
CA MET A 152 14.17 8.69 3.42
C MET A 152 15.70 8.89 3.35
N ALA A 153 16.49 8.26 4.23
CA ALA A 153 17.93 8.44 4.24
C ALA A 153 18.57 7.61 3.12
N GLU A 154 19.38 8.26 2.28
CA GLU A 154 19.93 7.75 1.00
C GLU A 154 20.73 6.43 1.05
N ASN A 155 20.92 5.80 2.21
CA ASN A 155 21.89 4.70 2.35
C ASN A 155 21.50 3.51 3.22
N GLN A 156 20.26 3.38 3.68
CA GLN A 156 19.90 2.27 4.57
C GLN A 156 18.55 1.68 4.20
N HIS A 157 18.60 0.59 3.41
CA HIS A 157 17.80 -0.64 3.48
C HIS A 157 17.59 -1.23 2.06
N LYS A 158 18.22 -2.39 1.79
CA LYS A 158 18.19 -3.11 0.49
C LYS A 158 16.82 -3.72 0.09
N THR A 159 15.76 -3.46 0.86
CA THR A 159 14.43 -4.05 0.66
C THR A 159 13.33 -2.98 0.54
N ASP A 160 13.73 -1.75 0.29
CA ASP A 160 12.88 -0.57 0.24
C ASP A 160 12.52 -0.23 -1.21
N GLU A 161 11.25 0.08 -1.51
CA GLU A 161 10.82 0.52 -2.85
C GLU A 161 11.59 1.76 -3.32
N SER A 162 12.05 2.61 -2.39
CA SER A 162 12.90 3.77 -2.70
C SER A 162 14.27 3.39 -3.26
N HIS A 163 14.85 2.26 -2.84
CA HIS A 163 16.11 1.74 -3.38
C HIS A 163 15.95 1.27 -4.83
N PHE A 164 14.80 0.65 -5.13
CA PHE A 164 14.49 0.18 -6.47
C PHE A 164 14.19 1.32 -7.43
N ASP A 165 13.36 2.29 -7.02
CA ASP A 165 12.96 3.41 -7.88
C ASP A 165 14.15 4.31 -8.28
N GLN A 166 15.11 4.52 -7.37
CA GLN A 166 16.33 5.31 -7.67
C GLN A 166 17.27 4.62 -8.65
N GLN A 167 17.25 3.28 -8.74
CA GLN A 167 18.13 2.51 -9.62
C GLN A 167 17.53 2.27 -11.01
N LEU A 168 16.21 2.29 -11.15
CA LEU A 168 15.53 1.76 -12.34
C LEU A 168 15.27 2.78 -13.46
N ASN A 169 15.65 4.06 -13.27
CA ASN A 169 15.36 5.15 -14.21
C ASN A 169 13.91 5.06 -14.75
N ILE A 170 12.96 4.88 -13.82
CA ILE A 170 11.55 4.70 -14.16
C ILE A 170 10.95 6.01 -14.67
N PRO A 171 10.00 5.97 -15.62
CA PRO A 171 9.47 7.17 -16.26
C PRO A 171 8.48 7.96 -15.38
N ILE A 172 8.33 7.59 -14.12
CA ILE A 172 7.29 8.11 -13.21
C ILE A 172 7.93 8.76 -11.98
N GLN A 173 7.33 9.84 -11.47
CA GLN A 173 7.77 10.43 -10.22
C GLN A 173 7.24 9.59 -9.04
N SER A 174 8.07 9.28 -8.06
CA SER A 174 7.64 8.51 -6.88
C SER A 174 7.49 9.38 -5.63
N ILE A 175 6.49 9.06 -4.82
CA ILE A 175 6.36 9.49 -3.42
C ILE A 175 6.18 8.29 -2.51
N PHE A 176 6.66 8.41 -1.29
CA PHE A 176 6.77 7.31 -0.35
C PHE A 176 5.99 7.58 0.93
N THR A 177 5.07 6.68 1.25
CA THR A 177 4.53 6.59 2.60
C THR A 177 5.57 5.96 3.53
N LYS A 178 5.38 6.16 4.83
CA LYS A 178 6.02 5.37 5.88
C LYS A 178 5.64 3.89 5.71
N PRO A 179 6.48 2.96 6.21
CA PRO A 179 6.15 1.55 6.13
C PRO A 179 4.99 1.24 7.07
N GLY A 180 4.43 0.05 6.94
CA GLY A 180 3.63 -0.51 8.01
C GLY A 180 4.50 -0.91 9.21
N VAL A 181 3.89 -1.02 10.38
CA VAL A 181 4.62 -1.21 11.66
C VAL A 181 4.20 -2.50 12.34
N THR A 182 5.18 -3.23 12.90
CA THR A 182 4.93 -4.48 13.62
C THR A 182 5.37 -4.40 15.09
N SER A 183 4.78 -5.25 15.92
CA SER A 183 5.18 -5.43 17.32
C SER A 183 6.42 -6.32 17.49
N ASN A 184 6.96 -6.89 16.39
CA ASN A 184 8.17 -7.70 16.43
C ASN A 184 9.41 -6.79 16.41
N PRO A 185 10.22 -6.75 17.49
CA PRO A 185 11.41 -5.91 17.52
C PRO A 185 12.47 -6.32 16.50
N LYS A 186 12.47 -7.58 16.03
CA LYS A 186 13.41 -8.06 14.98
C LYS A 186 12.98 -7.67 13.57
N LYS A 187 11.70 -7.30 13.38
CA LYS A 187 11.12 -6.89 12.09
C LYS A 187 10.15 -5.74 12.33
N PRO A 188 10.64 -4.55 12.75
CA PRO A 188 9.78 -3.46 13.19
C PRO A 188 8.94 -2.85 12.05
N PHE A 189 9.39 -3.03 10.80
CA PHE A 189 8.76 -2.50 9.61
C PHE A 189 8.51 -3.60 8.57
N GLU A 190 7.45 -3.42 7.81
CA GLU A 190 7.08 -4.27 6.69
C GLU A 190 6.17 -3.47 5.74
N SER A 191 6.03 -3.92 4.49
CA SER A 191 5.14 -3.29 3.53
C SER A 191 3.73 -3.10 4.10
N PRO A 192 3.03 -2.01 3.77
CA PRO A 192 1.67 -1.76 4.24
C PRO A 192 0.65 -2.83 3.81
N TYR A 193 0.96 -3.65 2.81
CA TYR A 193 0.09 -4.69 2.25
C TYR A 193 0.51 -6.13 2.57
N ILE A 194 1.69 -6.35 3.18
CA ILE A 194 2.19 -7.70 3.55
C ILE A 194 2.10 -7.86 5.07
N CYS A 195 1.66 -9.02 5.55
CA CYS A 195 1.76 -9.40 6.96
C CYS A 195 2.32 -10.82 7.07
N THR A 196 3.64 -10.98 7.28
CA THR A 196 4.22 -12.34 7.44
C THR A 196 3.97 -12.94 8.83
N ASN A 197 3.54 -12.15 9.82
CA ASN A 197 3.15 -12.65 11.13
C ASN A 197 1.92 -11.90 11.67
N PRO A 198 0.71 -12.49 11.59
CA PRO A 198 -0.53 -11.89 12.10
C PRO A 198 -0.54 -11.67 13.61
N ALA A 199 0.31 -12.36 14.38
CA ALA A 199 0.36 -12.18 15.83
C ALA A 199 1.03 -10.84 16.25
N THR A 200 1.75 -10.18 15.34
CA THR A 200 2.51 -8.96 15.65
C THR A 200 1.92 -7.72 15.01
N ARG A 201 0.80 -7.82 14.28
CA ARG A 201 0.15 -6.71 13.57
C ARG A 201 -1.36 -6.79 13.75
N ILE A 202 -2.02 -5.64 13.64
CA ILE A 202 -3.48 -5.60 13.51
C ILE A 202 -3.83 -5.91 12.05
N THR A 203 -4.72 -6.87 11.83
CA THR A 203 -5.17 -7.33 10.50
C THR A 203 -6.62 -6.95 10.25
N VAL A 204 -7.04 -6.97 8.98
CA VAL A 204 -8.41 -6.71 8.55
C VAL A 204 -9.25 -7.99 8.66
N ASP A 205 -9.44 -8.47 9.89
CA ASP A 205 -10.27 -9.65 10.16
C ASP A 205 -10.93 -9.58 11.55
N LYS A 206 -11.87 -10.51 11.80
CA LYS A 206 -12.59 -10.60 13.08
C LYS A 206 -11.68 -10.92 14.26
N SER A 207 -10.58 -11.64 14.04
CA SER A 207 -9.68 -12.11 15.10
C SER A 207 -8.83 -10.97 15.67
N SER A 208 -8.51 -9.97 14.85
CA SER A 208 -7.80 -8.77 15.29
C SER A 208 -8.65 -7.84 16.16
N ILE A 209 -9.99 -7.88 16.02
CA ILE A 209 -10.92 -7.11 16.87
C ILE A 209 -10.78 -7.51 18.35
N SER A 210 -10.36 -8.74 18.67
CA SER A 210 -10.21 -9.20 20.06
C SER A 210 -8.78 -9.03 20.62
N LYS A 211 -7.79 -8.66 19.79
CA LYS A 211 -6.36 -8.61 20.17
C LYS A 211 -5.77 -7.20 20.01
N TRP A 212 -6.06 -6.30 20.97
CA TRP A 212 -5.55 -4.92 20.95
C TRP A 212 -4.17 -4.71 21.59
N ARG A 213 -3.49 -5.76 22.07
CA ARG A 213 -2.19 -5.61 22.74
C ARG A 213 -1.10 -5.23 21.73
N VAL A 214 -0.90 -3.93 21.54
CA VAL A 214 0.09 -3.34 20.63
C VAL A 214 1.09 -2.47 21.38
N ASN A 215 2.33 -2.44 20.89
CA ASN A 215 3.36 -1.57 21.46
C ASN A 215 3.11 -0.08 21.09
N PRO A 216 3.81 0.89 21.73
CA PRO A 216 3.61 2.32 21.43
C PRO A 216 3.85 2.71 19.97
N ALA A 217 4.79 2.07 19.28
CA ALA A 217 5.09 2.36 17.88
C ALA A 217 3.92 1.99 16.95
N VAL A 218 3.36 0.79 17.13
CA VAL A 218 2.15 0.35 16.41
C VAL A 218 0.96 1.24 16.77
N LYS A 219 0.77 1.57 18.06
CA LYS A 219 -0.31 2.48 18.49
C LYS A 219 -0.22 3.85 17.79
N ASN A 220 0.98 4.42 17.71
CA ASN A 220 1.21 5.69 17.02
C ASN A 220 0.94 5.59 15.51
N HIS A 221 1.33 4.47 14.88
CA HIS A 221 1.04 4.22 13.47
C HIS A 221 -0.47 4.11 13.20
N LEU A 222 -1.19 3.31 13.99
CA LEU A 222 -2.64 3.17 13.91
C LEU A 222 -3.34 4.53 14.10
N ASN A 223 -2.86 5.36 15.03
CA ASN A 223 -3.39 6.70 15.22
C ASN A 223 -3.30 7.56 13.96
N ARG A 224 -2.17 7.50 13.23
CA ARG A 224 -1.99 8.23 11.97
C ARG A 224 -2.95 7.75 10.88
N ILE A 225 -3.16 6.43 10.77
CA ILE A 225 -4.16 5.87 9.84
C ILE A 225 -5.55 6.38 10.20
N THR A 226 -5.93 6.35 11.49
CA THR A 226 -7.26 6.81 11.91
C THR A 226 -7.45 8.32 11.72
N MET A 227 -6.40 9.13 11.91
CA MET A 227 -6.46 10.57 11.62
C MET A 227 -6.72 10.83 10.14
N LEU A 228 -6.02 10.13 9.25
CA LEU A 228 -6.24 10.27 7.81
C LEU A 228 -7.62 9.75 7.39
N PHE A 229 -8.09 8.67 8.00
CA PHE A 229 -9.45 8.17 7.81
C PHE A 229 -10.50 9.21 8.23
N GLU A 230 -10.32 9.84 9.40
CA GLU A 230 -11.24 10.88 9.88
C GLU A 230 -11.27 12.12 9.00
N GLN A 231 -10.13 12.47 8.40
CA GLN A 231 -10.01 13.56 7.47
C GLN A 231 -10.74 13.29 6.14
N LEU A 232 -10.71 12.04 5.65
CA LEU A 232 -11.16 11.72 4.29
C LEU A 232 -12.54 11.08 4.20
N ILE A 233 -12.94 10.31 5.22
CA ILE A 233 -14.07 9.40 5.18
C ILE A 233 -15.16 9.82 6.18
N GLU A 234 -14.88 9.75 7.48
CA GLU A 234 -15.84 10.11 8.52
C GLU A 234 -15.18 10.41 9.86
N THR A 235 -15.71 11.37 10.61
CA THR A 235 -15.22 11.71 11.95
C THR A 235 -15.80 10.80 13.03
N PHE A 236 -15.00 10.44 14.03
CA PHE A 236 -15.53 9.83 15.26
C PHE A 236 -15.87 10.90 16.31
N PRO A 237 -16.77 10.61 17.27
CA PRO A 237 -17.02 11.50 18.40
C PRO A 237 -15.73 11.88 19.15
N ASN A 238 -15.67 13.10 19.67
CA ASN A 238 -14.53 13.58 20.44
C ASN A 238 -14.17 12.60 21.57
N LYS A 239 -12.87 12.38 21.76
CA LYS A 239 -12.29 11.44 22.76
C LYS A 239 -12.63 9.96 22.54
N THR A 240 -13.15 9.55 21.38
CA THR A 240 -13.30 8.12 21.06
C THR A 240 -11.94 7.42 21.14
N PRO A 241 -11.79 6.35 21.95
CA PRO A 241 -10.51 5.64 22.08
C PRO A 241 -10.04 5.07 20.74
N LEU A 242 -8.73 5.11 20.49
CA LEU A 242 -8.14 4.61 19.24
C LEU A 242 -8.54 3.16 18.93
N GLU A 243 -8.57 2.30 19.95
CA GLU A 243 -9.03 0.92 19.84
C GLU A 243 -10.43 0.82 19.24
N VAL A 244 -11.35 1.64 19.75
CA VAL A 244 -12.74 1.67 19.31
C VAL A 244 -12.82 2.18 17.87
N LYS A 245 -12.01 3.18 17.49
CA LYS A 245 -11.93 3.67 16.10
C LYS A 245 -11.49 2.55 15.16
N VAL A 246 -10.35 1.92 15.43
CA VAL A 246 -9.80 0.84 14.59
C VAL A 246 -10.79 -0.33 14.48
N LYS A 247 -11.39 -0.77 15.58
CA LYS A 247 -12.41 -1.84 15.56
C LYS A 247 -13.62 -1.47 14.71
N LYS A 248 -14.14 -0.25 14.83
CA LYS A 248 -15.27 0.22 14.02
C LYS A 248 -14.92 0.23 12.53
N ILE A 249 -13.72 0.70 12.17
CA ILE A 249 -13.26 0.70 10.78
C ILE A 249 -13.14 -0.73 10.24
N ILE A 250 -12.48 -1.64 10.98
CA ILE A 250 -12.39 -3.05 10.58
C ILE A 250 -13.77 -3.66 10.41
N SER A 251 -14.67 -3.46 11.38
CA SER A 251 -16.06 -3.93 11.30
C SER A 251 -16.80 -3.44 10.05
N LYS A 252 -16.57 -2.19 9.62
CA LYS A 252 -17.15 -1.67 8.36
C LYS A 252 -16.60 -2.33 7.11
N ILE A 253 -15.36 -2.82 7.15
CA ILE A 253 -14.74 -3.53 6.03
C ILE A 253 -15.29 -4.96 5.96
N ILE A 254 -15.43 -5.65 7.09
CA ILE A 254 -15.78 -7.08 7.10
C ILE A 254 -17.29 -7.38 7.13
N CYS A 255 -18.15 -6.41 7.47
CA CYS A 255 -19.61 -6.51 7.49
C CYS A 255 -20.19 -5.67 6.36
#